data_AF-A0A9P8IDD3-F1
#
_entry.id   AF-A0A9P8IDD3-F1
#
_cell.length_a   1.000
_cell.length_b   1.000
_cell.length_c   1.000
_cell.angle_alpha   90.00
_cell.angle_beta   90.00
_cell.angle_gamma   90.00
#
_symmetry.space_group_name_H-M   'P 1'
#
loop_
_entity.id
_entity.type
_entity.pdbx_description
1 polymer ?
#
loop_
_entity_poly.entity_id
_entity_poly.type
_entity_poly.pdbx_seq_one_letter_code
_entity_poly.pdbx_strand_id
1 'polypeptide(L)'
;MADQHEQKKPAQSPREPFHVTTVASHIADDALSRLHRVSLCTKTFVLSSISFLPKAFAFTPHPSNATANTEDVVSMIDLFDFKSWSQRVSVIRASPSRAYCIGNLSLALGELGPVVNAETAGAAGALSLLPTAGALIGAPAKELWLLYKLMPLAGVLSMLLSLGGNIVPTQSSDYELKASKFSYGGFIATSRDDAEEELDNTKDMMGSEAERFAKQVKKRADEQKGGRKRMVVGIGVFLQFFWLVVLVAACCFTQAGSVVVWWCKAWGWMLFWYLTVAVSSILENIAGVPFTKQWTIRISKAPSIRISEDAPVVASIAKAVKTNDPVKYPVATTTSSNDTDAISYSNAPEIKPSARDTLTELPTSTLLSPSRSRTDLLANLEAGYNTTGRVIMDPEVPWCTSRVPFYVIISLEGISTPHATFRVISKAVSVGVYAAGTATFASATFITISVALTVLCLVLGAGVFGRVVTMWMASEMMKGNPILHRVVKGQGEAAEYIESILSIPGLTCEVMGHVIVNGRCIKRYNPWLRISTYFGVLAPPYNVPRLAVSR
;
A
#
# COMPACT_ATOMS: atom_id res chain seq x y z
N MET A 1 61.53 16.74 -21.35
CA MET A 1 61.06 17.78 -20.39
C MET A 1 59.58 17.98 -20.64
N ALA A 2 58.75 17.29 -19.86
CA ALA A 2 57.29 17.44 -19.90
C ALA A 2 56.83 17.34 -18.44
N ASP A 3 56.56 18.49 -17.84
CA ASP A 3 56.10 18.63 -16.47
C ASP A 3 54.63 18.22 -16.36
N GLN A 4 54.36 17.18 -15.58
CA GLN A 4 53.02 16.80 -15.16
C GLN A 4 52.60 17.65 -13.96
N HIS A 5 51.62 18.52 -14.17
CA HIS A 5 50.94 19.25 -13.10
C HIS A 5 49.98 18.30 -12.38
N GLU A 6 50.42 17.78 -11.24
CA GLU A 6 49.59 17.02 -10.31
C GLU A 6 48.62 17.97 -9.57
N GLN A 7 47.35 18.01 -9.99
CA GLN A 7 46.31 18.78 -9.33
C GLN A 7 45.92 18.11 -8.00
N LYS A 8 46.43 18.68 -6.92
CA LYS A 8 46.10 18.32 -5.53
C LYS A 8 44.63 18.63 -5.23
N LYS A 9 43.84 17.58 -5.00
CA LYS A 9 42.42 17.66 -4.64
C LYS A 9 42.27 18.36 -3.27
N PRO A 10 41.44 19.42 -3.12
CA PRO A 10 41.33 20.14 -1.86
C PRO A 10 40.67 19.28 -0.78
N ALA A 11 41.24 19.34 0.42
CA ALA A 11 40.73 18.67 1.61
C ALA A 11 39.31 19.15 1.93
N GLN A 12 38.36 18.21 2.01
CA GLN A 12 36.99 18.48 2.40
C GLN A 12 36.93 18.90 3.87
N SER A 13 36.48 20.13 4.10
CA SER A 13 36.14 20.68 5.42
C SER A 13 35.17 19.76 6.17
N PRO A 14 35.32 19.59 7.51
CA PRO A 14 34.37 18.85 8.33
C PRO A 14 32.98 19.46 8.18
N ARG A 15 32.01 18.61 7.81
CA ARG A 15 30.59 18.99 7.69
C ARG A 15 30.06 19.36 9.06
N GLU A 16 29.66 20.62 9.22
CA GLU A 16 28.89 21.06 10.38
C GLU A 16 27.61 20.22 10.54
N PRO A 17 27.18 19.95 11.79
CA PRO A 17 25.96 19.23 12.08
C PRO A 17 24.76 19.98 11.50
N PHE A 18 24.20 19.43 10.43
CA PHE A 18 22.99 19.92 9.78
C PHE A 18 21.86 20.07 10.82
N HIS A 19 21.47 21.30 11.15
CA HIS A 19 20.37 21.59 12.08
C HIS A 19 19.04 21.05 11.53
N VAL A 20 18.62 19.89 12.06
CA VAL A 20 17.44 19.10 11.64
C VAL A 20 16.10 19.84 11.88
N THR A 21 16.11 20.88 12.69
CA THR A 21 14.91 21.65 13.08
C THR A 21 14.37 22.55 11.96
N THR A 22 15.22 23.14 11.11
CA THR A 22 14.79 24.16 10.14
C THR A 22 14.09 23.57 8.90
N VAL A 23 14.48 22.37 8.47
CA VAL A 23 13.80 21.67 7.35
C VAL A 23 12.48 21.06 7.82
N ALA A 24 12.38 20.70 9.10
CA ALA A 24 11.15 20.21 9.70
C ALA A 24 10.04 21.28 9.73
N SER A 25 10.40 22.52 10.12
CA SER A 25 9.45 23.64 10.13
C SER A 25 9.00 23.99 8.72
N HIS A 26 9.90 24.08 7.73
CA HIS A 26 9.49 24.41 6.35
C HIS A 26 8.56 23.38 5.70
N ILE A 27 8.77 22.07 5.93
CA ILE A 27 7.86 21.03 5.41
C ILE A 27 6.55 21.04 6.19
N ALA A 28 6.60 21.26 7.51
CA ALA A 28 5.40 21.40 8.31
C ALA A 28 4.60 22.62 7.86
N ASP A 29 5.22 23.76 7.61
CA ASP A 29 4.59 25.01 7.16
C ASP A 29 4.02 24.88 5.74
N ASP A 30 4.71 24.22 4.80
CA ASP A 30 4.16 23.98 3.47
C ASP A 30 2.97 23.00 3.54
N ALA A 31 3.11 21.90 4.29
CA ALA A 31 2.01 20.95 4.49
C ALA A 31 0.82 21.59 5.23
N LEU A 32 1.08 22.44 6.22
CA LEU A 32 0.07 23.14 7.01
C LEU A 32 -0.56 24.27 6.21
N SER A 33 0.17 24.96 5.32
CA SER A 33 -0.40 25.93 4.37
C SER A 33 -1.29 25.26 3.32
N ARG A 34 -0.92 24.04 2.88
CA ARG A 34 -1.71 23.22 1.97
C ARG A 34 -2.95 22.69 2.68
N LEU A 35 -2.80 22.12 3.87
CA LEU A 35 -3.91 21.71 4.74
C LEU A 35 -4.80 22.89 5.13
N HIS A 36 -4.26 24.08 5.34
CA HIS A 36 -5.02 25.28 5.66
C HIS A 36 -5.79 25.78 4.44
N ARG A 37 -5.21 25.80 3.23
CA ARG A 37 -5.93 26.13 1.99
C ARG A 37 -7.04 25.13 1.68
N VAL A 38 -6.73 23.84 1.84
CA VAL A 38 -7.68 22.75 1.69
C VAL A 38 -8.77 22.86 2.75
N SER A 39 -8.43 23.07 4.02
CA SER A 39 -9.36 23.25 5.15
C SER A 39 -10.14 24.55 5.07
N LEU A 40 -9.62 25.63 4.50
CA LEU A 40 -10.37 26.85 4.24
C LEU A 40 -11.39 26.54 3.15
N CYS A 41 -10.99 25.91 2.04
CA CYS A 41 -11.95 25.41 1.05
C CYS A 41 -12.98 24.46 1.67
N THR A 42 -12.59 23.54 2.56
CA THR A 42 -13.52 22.64 3.24
C THR A 42 -14.41 23.38 4.22
N LYS A 43 -13.89 24.34 4.99
CA LYS A 43 -14.69 25.15 5.92
C LYS A 43 -15.65 26.03 5.15
N THR A 44 -15.20 26.71 4.11
CA THR A 44 -16.06 27.54 3.27
C THR A 44 -17.06 26.67 2.52
N PHE A 45 -16.68 25.50 2.01
CA PHE A 45 -17.60 24.58 1.36
C PHE A 45 -18.59 23.96 2.35
N VAL A 46 -18.15 23.45 3.50
CA VAL A 46 -19.01 22.85 4.54
C VAL A 46 -19.88 23.90 5.22
N LEU A 47 -19.33 25.06 5.60
CA LEU A 47 -20.12 26.17 6.15
C LEU A 47 -21.07 26.73 5.09
N SER A 48 -20.67 26.80 3.81
CA SER A 48 -21.56 27.13 2.69
C SER A 48 -22.63 26.07 2.50
N SER A 49 -22.30 24.77 2.57
CA SER A 49 -23.27 23.67 2.45
C SER A 49 -24.25 23.67 3.62
N ILE A 50 -23.79 23.97 4.84
CA ILE A 50 -24.63 24.10 6.04
C ILE A 50 -25.50 25.36 5.96
N SER A 51 -25.00 26.46 5.39
CA SER A 51 -25.78 27.70 5.20
C SER A 51 -26.68 27.69 3.96
N PHE A 52 -26.45 26.78 3.00
CA PHE A 52 -27.34 26.51 1.85
C PHE A 52 -28.36 25.39 2.11
N LEU A 53 -28.43 24.82 3.33
CA LEU A 53 -29.48 23.86 3.65
C LEU A 53 -30.86 24.55 3.55
N PRO A 54 -31.77 24.08 2.67
CA PRO A 54 -33.16 24.48 2.74
C PRO A 54 -33.70 24.05 4.11
N LYS A 55 -34.29 25.00 4.84
CA LYS A 55 -34.88 24.77 6.15
C LYS A 55 -36.09 23.85 5.98
N ALA A 56 -35.93 22.58 6.36
CA ALA A 56 -36.98 21.58 6.27
C ALA A 56 -37.95 21.74 7.44
N PHE A 57 -39.25 21.67 7.13
CA PHE A 57 -40.36 21.86 8.05
C PHE A 57 -40.31 20.88 9.23
N ALA A 58 -40.32 21.40 10.46
CA ALA A 58 -40.62 20.61 11.65
C ALA A 58 -42.15 20.47 11.75
N PHE A 59 -42.67 19.26 11.49
CA PHE A 59 -44.08 18.95 11.77
C PHE A 59 -44.16 18.27 13.14
N THR A 60 -44.95 18.80 14.06
CA THR A 60 -45.36 18.09 15.28
C THR A 60 -46.68 17.36 14.98
N PRO A 61 -46.77 16.03 15.17
CA PRO A 61 -48.04 15.36 15.04
C PRO A 61 -48.91 15.79 16.22
N HIS A 62 -49.91 16.63 15.98
CA HIS A 62 -50.85 17.05 17.00
C HIS A 62 -52.03 16.06 17.03
N PRO A 63 -52.24 15.31 18.12
CA PRO A 63 -53.42 14.45 18.22
C PRO A 63 -54.65 15.31 18.50
N SER A 64 -55.59 15.25 17.57
CA SER A 64 -57.03 15.57 17.68
C SER A 64 -57.46 17.03 17.93
N ASN A 65 -58.26 17.53 16.97
CA ASN A 65 -59.32 18.54 17.12
C ASN A 65 -58.93 20.00 17.44
N ALA A 66 -57.86 20.54 16.88
CA ALA A 66 -57.64 21.99 16.84
C ALA A 66 -57.81 22.50 15.41
N THR A 67 -58.83 23.35 15.22
CA THR A 67 -59.01 24.22 14.06
C THR A 67 -57.70 24.88 13.68
N ALA A 68 -57.30 24.71 12.42
CA ALA A 68 -56.07 25.22 11.84
C ALA A 68 -55.93 26.74 12.04
N ASN A 69 -55.05 27.15 12.95
CA ASN A 69 -54.40 28.45 12.86
C ASN A 69 -53.18 28.30 11.96
N THR A 70 -53.29 28.84 10.76
CA THR A 70 -52.28 28.90 9.69
C THR A 70 -51.11 29.85 9.99
N GLU A 71 -50.84 30.20 11.25
CA GLU A 71 -49.81 31.18 11.61
C GLU A 71 -48.43 30.60 11.96
N ASP A 72 -48.27 29.27 12.07
CA ASP A 72 -46.95 28.64 12.27
C ASP A 72 -46.23 28.29 10.95
N VAL A 73 -46.55 29.01 9.88
CA VAL A 73 -45.71 29.02 8.68
C VAL A 73 -44.62 30.05 8.95
N VAL A 74 -43.36 29.61 8.98
CA VAL A 74 -42.14 30.46 9.04
C VAL A 74 -41.60 30.79 10.45
N SER A 75 -41.49 29.81 11.35
CA SER A 75 -40.26 29.73 12.15
C SER A 75 -39.17 29.12 11.26
N MET A 76 -38.58 29.95 10.40
CA MET A 76 -37.46 29.56 9.54
C MET A 76 -36.22 29.15 10.34
N ILE A 77 -36.22 29.16 11.68
CA ILE A 77 -35.03 28.94 12.52
C ILE A 77 -35.08 27.59 13.24
N ASP A 78 -36.21 26.88 13.23
CA ASP A 78 -36.28 25.56 13.85
C ASP A 78 -35.41 24.57 13.06
N LEU A 79 -34.24 24.31 13.63
CA LEU A 79 -33.28 23.30 13.23
C LEU A 79 -34.03 21.99 12.99
N PHE A 80 -33.76 21.36 11.84
CA PHE A 80 -34.28 20.05 11.47
C PHE A 80 -34.28 19.09 12.68
N ASP A 81 -35.48 18.73 13.17
CA ASP A 81 -35.64 17.81 14.30
C ASP A 81 -35.38 16.37 13.84
N PHE A 82 -34.10 16.03 13.76
CA PHE A 82 -33.61 14.71 13.40
C PHE A 82 -34.20 13.61 14.30
N LYS A 83 -34.48 13.92 15.58
CA LYS A 83 -35.02 12.93 16.52
C LYS A 83 -36.45 12.57 16.15
N SER A 84 -37.31 13.57 15.95
CA SER A 84 -38.69 13.33 15.48
C SER A 84 -38.73 12.64 14.12
N TRP A 85 -37.91 13.09 13.15
CA TRP A 85 -37.83 12.49 11.82
C TRP A 85 -37.40 11.01 11.86
N SER A 86 -36.31 10.69 12.56
CA SER A 86 -35.82 9.32 12.68
C SER A 86 -36.76 8.43 13.50
N GLN A 87 -37.41 8.97 14.54
CA GLN A 87 -38.38 8.24 15.35
C GLN A 87 -39.61 7.83 14.53
N ARG A 88 -40.12 8.70 13.65
CA ARG A 88 -41.22 8.35 12.73
C ARG A 88 -40.87 7.15 11.86
N VAL A 89 -39.69 7.17 11.24
CA VAL A 89 -39.22 6.04 10.42
C VAL A 89 -39.01 4.77 11.24
N SER A 90 -38.51 4.91 12.48
CA SER A 90 -38.40 3.78 13.41
C SER A 90 -39.75 3.15 13.71
N VAL A 91 -40.80 3.94 13.97
CA VAL A 91 -42.16 3.46 14.21
C VAL A 91 -42.72 2.75 12.98
N ILE A 92 -42.54 3.30 11.78
CA ILE A 92 -42.96 2.64 10.53
C ILE A 92 -42.31 1.26 10.39
N ARG A 93 -40.98 1.18 10.62
CA ARG A 93 -40.21 -0.07 10.52
C ARG A 93 -40.50 -1.09 11.63
N ALA A 94 -40.92 -0.63 12.81
CA ALA A 94 -41.22 -1.48 13.97
C ALA A 94 -42.48 -2.35 13.77
N SER A 95 -43.17 -2.20 12.64
CA SER A 95 -44.35 -2.98 12.29
C SER A 95 -44.10 -4.51 12.27
N PRO A 96 -45.04 -5.33 12.76
CA PRO A 96 -44.85 -6.78 12.88
C PRO A 96 -44.71 -7.47 11.52
N SER A 97 -45.49 -7.06 10.51
CA SER A 97 -45.44 -7.62 9.16
C SER A 97 -45.02 -6.59 8.10
N ARG A 98 -44.57 -7.08 6.93
CA ARG A 98 -44.26 -6.23 5.77
C ARG A 98 -45.49 -5.44 5.28
N ALA A 99 -46.67 -6.07 5.32
CA ALA A 99 -47.91 -5.42 4.91
C ALA A 99 -48.26 -4.23 5.83
N TYR A 100 -48.10 -4.40 7.15
CA TYR A 100 -48.29 -3.29 8.09
C TYR A 100 -47.24 -2.18 7.91
N CYS A 101 -45.99 -2.53 7.61
CA CYS A 101 -44.95 -1.54 7.31
C CYS A 101 -45.31 -0.69 6.08
N ILE A 102 -45.75 -1.33 4.99
CA ILE A 102 -46.18 -0.63 3.77
C ILE A 102 -47.46 0.18 4.02
N GLY A 103 -48.42 -0.35 4.78
CA GLY A 103 -49.64 0.37 5.16
C GLY A 103 -49.35 1.63 5.97
N ASN A 104 -48.51 1.51 7.01
CA ASN A 104 -48.07 2.65 7.84
C ASN A 104 -47.26 3.66 7.02
N LEU A 105 -46.43 3.18 6.10
CA LEU A 105 -45.72 4.04 5.15
C LEU A 105 -46.70 4.81 4.25
N SER A 106 -47.72 4.14 3.71
CA SER A 106 -48.73 4.75 2.84
C SER A 106 -49.57 5.78 3.60
N LEU A 107 -49.94 5.51 4.86
CA LEU A 107 -50.65 6.46 5.71
C LEU A 107 -49.78 7.70 5.96
N ALA A 108 -48.53 7.49 6.35
CA ALA A 108 -47.59 8.57 6.59
C ALA A 108 -47.30 9.40 5.33
N LEU A 109 -47.23 8.78 4.13
CA LEU A 109 -47.10 9.48 2.85
C LEU A 109 -48.39 10.21 2.43
N GLY A 110 -49.57 9.70 2.80
CA GLY A 110 -50.85 10.34 2.52
C GLY A 110 -51.05 11.64 3.31
N GLU A 111 -50.45 11.73 4.50
CA GLU A 111 -50.43 12.95 5.31
C GLU A 111 -49.42 13.99 4.80
N LEU A 112 -48.42 13.55 4.01
CA LEU A 112 -47.49 14.45 3.37
C LEU A 112 -48.15 15.12 2.17
N GLY A 113 -48.34 16.43 2.24
CA GLY A 113 -48.85 17.21 1.12
C GLY A 113 -48.03 17.02 -0.17
N PRO A 114 -48.60 17.34 -1.34
CA PRO A 114 -47.96 17.12 -2.65
C PRO A 114 -46.56 17.75 -2.78
N VAL A 115 -46.31 18.85 -2.06
CA VAL A 115 -45.01 19.53 -2.01
C VAL A 115 -43.92 18.63 -1.42
N VAL A 116 -44.20 17.89 -0.36
CA VAL A 116 -43.22 17.00 0.28
C VAL A 116 -43.00 15.73 -0.57
N ASN A 117 -44.03 15.28 -1.29
CA ASN A 117 -43.87 14.19 -2.27
C ASN A 117 -42.95 14.60 -3.42
N ALA A 118 -43.06 15.84 -3.90
CA ALA A 118 -42.12 16.39 -4.89
C ALA A 118 -40.70 16.53 -4.32
N GLU A 119 -40.56 16.97 -3.07
CA GLU A 119 -39.26 17.09 -2.39
C GLU A 119 -38.55 15.74 -2.23
N THR A 120 -39.27 14.73 -1.75
CA THR A 120 -38.74 13.37 -1.56
C THR A 120 -38.35 12.72 -2.88
N ALA A 121 -39.12 12.93 -3.95
CA ALA A 121 -38.76 12.49 -5.30
C ALA A 121 -37.49 13.20 -5.81
N GLY A 122 -37.36 14.51 -5.57
CA GLY A 122 -36.15 15.27 -5.90
C GLY A 122 -34.92 14.79 -5.12
N ALA A 123 -35.09 14.49 -3.83
CA ALA A 123 -34.04 13.96 -2.96
C ALA A 123 -33.55 12.56 -3.40
N ALA A 124 -34.50 11.67 -3.74
CA ALA A 124 -34.20 10.37 -4.32
C ALA A 124 -33.43 10.50 -5.65
N GLY A 125 -33.87 11.40 -6.52
CA GLY A 125 -33.17 11.77 -7.76
C GLY A 125 -31.74 12.24 -7.50
N ALA A 126 -31.54 13.19 -6.59
CA ALA A 126 -30.21 13.67 -6.24
C ALA A 126 -29.29 12.56 -5.70
N LEU A 127 -29.79 11.66 -4.85
CA LEU A 127 -29.01 10.54 -4.33
C LEU A 127 -28.72 9.47 -5.38
N SER A 128 -29.58 9.30 -6.38
CA SER A 128 -29.33 8.40 -7.51
C SER A 128 -28.13 8.84 -8.37
N LEU A 129 -27.67 10.09 -8.23
CA LEU A 129 -26.45 10.59 -8.88
C LEU A 129 -25.18 10.18 -8.13
N LEU A 130 -25.26 9.66 -6.90
CA LEU A 130 -24.08 9.21 -6.14
C LEU A 130 -23.26 8.16 -6.91
N PRO A 131 -23.87 7.10 -7.48
CA PRO A 131 -23.24 6.23 -8.48
C PRO A 131 -22.42 6.96 -9.54
N THR A 132 -23.04 7.94 -10.21
CA THR A 132 -22.43 8.70 -11.30
C THR A 132 -21.28 9.57 -10.81
N ALA A 133 -21.45 10.21 -9.67
CA ALA A 133 -20.41 11.03 -9.07
C ALA A 133 -19.21 10.19 -8.61
N GLY A 134 -19.45 8.98 -8.09
CA GLY A 134 -18.41 8.01 -7.79
C GLY A 134 -17.59 7.65 -9.04
N ALA A 135 -18.27 7.38 -10.16
CA ALA A 135 -17.61 7.11 -11.44
C ALA A 135 -16.73 8.29 -11.92
N LEU A 136 -17.16 9.54 -11.71
CA LEU A 136 -16.40 10.74 -12.09
C LEU A 136 -15.19 11.02 -11.17
N ILE A 137 -15.33 10.76 -9.86
CA ILE A 137 -14.26 11.00 -8.88
C ILE A 137 -13.16 9.94 -8.96
N GLY A 138 -13.42 8.81 -9.63
CA GLY A 138 -12.61 7.60 -9.63
C GLY A 138 -11.10 7.81 -9.54
N ALA A 139 -10.47 7.07 -8.63
CA ALA A 139 -9.03 7.15 -8.41
C ALA A 139 -8.25 6.80 -9.69
N PRO A 140 -7.13 7.49 -9.98
CA PRO A 140 -6.23 7.07 -11.04
C PRO A 140 -5.62 5.72 -10.63
N ALA A 141 -5.95 4.65 -11.37
CA ALA A 141 -5.60 3.33 -10.85
C ALA A 141 -4.10 3.06 -10.87
N LYS A 142 -3.28 3.81 -11.62
CA LYS A 142 -1.82 3.67 -11.56
C LYS A 142 -1.29 3.95 -10.15
N GLU A 143 -1.74 5.06 -9.56
CA GLU A 143 -1.32 5.46 -8.21
C GLU A 143 -1.93 4.58 -7.15
N LEU A 144 -3.19 4.21 -7.33
CA LEU A 144 -3.89 3.32 -6.43
C LEU A 144 -3.27 1.92 -6.45
N TRP A 145 -2.90 1.41 -7.62
CA TRP A 145 -2.20 0.13 -7.78
C TRP A 145 -0.85 0.18 -7.08
N LEU A 146 -0.09 1.25 -7.29
CA LEU A 146 1.20 1.45 -6.65
C LEU A 146 1.04 1.51 -5.12
N LEU A 147 0.10 2.33 -4.62
CA LEU A 147 -0.19 2.43 -3.19
C LEU A 147 -0.65 1.09 -2.63
N TYR A 148 -1.49 0.35 -3.36
CA TYR A 148 -1.94 -0.97 -2.98
C TYR A 148 -0.77 -1.96 -2.90
N LYS A 149 0.21 -1.91 -3.80
CA LYS A 149 1.42 -2.75 -3.71
C LYS A 149 2.35 -2.33 -2.58
N LEU A 150 2.47 -1.02 -2.34
CA LEU A 150 3.32 -0.44 -1.30
C LEU A 150 2.76 -0.59 0.11
N MET A 151 1.45 -0.50 0.24
CA MET A 151 0.70 -0.52 1.49
C MET A 151 -0.74 -0.96 1.19
N PRO A 152 -0.99 -2.29 1.12
CA PRO A 152 -2.30 -2.84 0.77
C PRO A 152 -3.46 -2.27 1.59
N LEU A 153 -3.27 -2.06 2.89
CA LEU A 153 -4.29 -1.46 3.76
C LEU A 153 -4.70 -0.06 3.29
N ALA A 154 -3.74 0.81 2.97
CA ALA A 154 -4.04 2.15 2.47
C ALA A 154 -4.71 2.09 1.09
N GLY A 155 -4.28 1.17 0.22
CA GLY A 155 -4.95 0.92 -1.06
C GLY A 155 -6.42 0.54 -0.89
N VAL A 156 -6.75 -0.36 0.04
CA VAL A 156 -8.14 -0.77 0.32
C VAL A 156 -8.95 0.39 0.92
N LEU A 157 -8.39 1.15 1.86
CA LEU A 157 -9.05 2.34 2.42
C LEU A 157 -9.33 3.39 1.33
N SER A 158 -8.39 3.58 0.41
CA SER A 158 -8.55 4.48 -0.73
C SER A 158 -9.65 4.00 -1.67
N MET A 159 -9.75 2.68 -1.93
CA MET A 159 -10.83 2.09 -2.74
C MET A 159 -12.20 2.27 -2.09
N LEU A 160 -12.29 2.10 -0.77
CA LEU A 160 -13.52 2.36 -0.01
C LEU A 160 -13.99 3.81 -0.21
N LEU A 161 -13.07 4.78 -0.10
CA LEU A 161 -13.36 6.20 -0.31
C LEU A 161 -13.66 6.57 -1.77
N SER A 162 -13.26 5.76 -2.75
CA SER A 162 -13.41 6.07 -4.19
C SER A 162 -14.83 5.88 -4.73
N LEU A 163 -15.80 5.46 -3.90
CA LEU A 163 -17.23 5.31 -4.25
C LEU A 163 -17.47 4.45 -5.51
N GLY A 164 -16.60 3.48 -5.76
CA GLY A 164 -16.72 2.58 -6.91
C GLY A 164 -16.10 3.06 -8.23
N GLY A 165 -15.60 4.31 -8.30
CA GLY A 165 -14.89 4.77 -9.48
C GLY A 165 -13.44 4.29 -9.48
N ASN A 166 -13.01 3.62 -10.56
CA ASN A 166 -11.58 3.30 -10.75
C ASN A 166 -11.20 3.44 -12.22
N ILE A 167 -10.19 4.29 -12.51
CA ILE A 167 -9.69 4.49 -13.87
C ILE A 167 -8.48 3.57 -14.06
N VAL A 168 -8.74 2.32 -14.45
CA VAL A 168 -7.67 1.32 -14.64
C VAL A 168 -6.93 1.56 -15.95
N PRO A 169 -5.60 1.79 -15.93
CA PRO A 169 -4.84 1.89 -17.16
C PRO A 169 -4.91 0.56 -17.90
N THR A 170 -5.20 0.66 -19.20
CA THR A 170 -5.49 -0.49 -20.06
C THR A 170 -4.23 -1.14 -20.60
N GLN A 171 -3.09 -0.42 -20.62
CA GLN A 171 -1.83 -0.90 -21.18
C GLN A 171 -0.87 -1.33 -20.07
N SER A 172 -0.17 -2.45 -20.28
CA SER A 172 0.92 -2.94 -19.41
C SER A 172 2.06 -1.92 -19.32
N SER A 173 2.33 -1.20 -20.41
CA SER A 173 3.34 -0.14 -20.53
C SER A 173 3.10 1.02 -19.55
N ASP A 174 1.85 1.33 -19.21
CA ASP A 174 1.52 2.40 -18.26
C ASP A 174 2.02 2.08 -16.84
N TYR A 175 2.21 0.80 -16.53
CA TYR A 175 2.75 0.33 -15.25
C TYR A 175 4.28 0.23 -15.27
N GLU A 176 4.91 0.23 -16.45
CA GLU A 176 6.36 0.37 -16.51
C GLU A 176 6.72 1.76 -15.99
N LEU A 177 7.28 1.77 -14.78
CA LEU A 177 8.01 2.90 -14.24
C LEU A 177 9.31 2.99 -15.04
N LYS A 178 9.23 3.37 -16.32
CA LYS A 178 10.40 3.90 -17.00
C LYS A 178 10.92 5.01 -16.10
N ALA A 179 12.19 4.94 -15.75
CA ALA A 179 12.77 5.77 -14.72
C ALA A 179 12.74 7.29 -15.06
N SER A 180 12.29 7.61 -16.28
CA SER A 180 11.62 8.87 -16.63
C SER A 180 10.53 9.23 -15.62
N LYS A 181 10.87 10.21 -14.78
CA LYS A 181 10.07 10.81 -13.69
C LYS A 181 8.57 10.59 -13.81
N PHE A 182 7.99 10.05 -12.74
CA PHE A 182 6.55 9.97 -12.54
C PHE A 182 5.95 11.40 -12.56
N SER A 183 5.51 11.86 -13.72
CA SER A 183 4.89 13.17 -13.87
C SER A 183 3.43 13.07 -13.46
N TYR A 184 3.10 13.66 -12.32
CA TYR A 184 1.74 13.72 -11.78
C TYR A 184 0.96 14.81 -12.52
N GLY A 185 0.04 14.46 -13.42
CA GLY A 185 -1.05 15.35 -13.90
C GLY A 185 -0.69 16.83 -14.11
N GLY A 186 0.40 17.14 -14.83
CA GLY A 186 0.83 18.51 -15.12
C GLY A 186 1.66 19.21 -14.03
N PHE A 187 1.81 18.62 -12.85
CA PHE A 187 2.75 19.06 -11.81
C PHE A 187 4.09 18.36 -12.00
N ILE A 188 5.00 19.03 -12.70
CA ILE A 188 6.38 18.57 -12.92
C ILE A 188 7.11 18.59 -11.58
N ALA A 189 7.36 17.43 -11.00
CA ALA A 189 8.31 17.31 -9.89
C ALA A 189 9.72 17.61 -10.44
N THR A 190 10.23 18.81 -10.13
CA THR A 190 11.58 19.26 -10.46
C THR A 190 12.62 18.52 -9.61
N SER A 191 12.80 17.23 -9.83
CA SER A 191 13.98 16.50 -9.34
C SER A 191 15.02 16.43 -10.46
N ARG A 192 16.22 16.89 -10.18
CA ARG A 192 17.38 17.14 -11.05
C ARG A 192 17.87 15.85 -11.76
N ASP A 193 18.17 15.96 -13.05
CA ASP A 193 18.39 14.88 -14.04
C ASP A 193 19.79 14.23 -14.06
N ASP A 194 20.67 14.56 -13.11
CA ASP A 194 22.11 14.32 -13.27
C ASP A 194 22.56 12.84 -13.21
N ALA A 195 21.67 11.85 -13.02
CA ALA A 195 22.06 10.45 -12.75
C ALA A 195 21.72 9.43 -13.85
N GLU A 196 20.94 9.80 -14.87
CA GLU A 196 20.44 8.84 -15.88
C GLU A 196 21.20 8.91 -17.20
N GLU A 197 21.76 10.06 -17.55
CA GLU A 197 22.51 10.27 -18.78
C GLU A 197 23.87 9.51 -18.79
N GLU A 198 24.39 9.16 -17.61
CA GLU A 198 25.68 8.47 -17.50
C GLU A 198 25.59 6.94 -17.75
N LEU A 199 24.40 6.34 -17.56
CA LEU A 199 24.21 4.88 -17.68
C LEU A 199 23.93 4.41 -19.12
N ASP A 200 23.37 5.27 -19.98
CA ASP A 200 23.08 4.89 -21.38
C ASP A 200 24.34 4.97 -22.28
N ASN A 201 25.36 5.71 -21.86
CA ASN A 201 26.65 5.79 -22.54
C ASN A 201 27.56 4.56 -22.31
N THR A 202 27.20 3.65 -21.39
CA THR A 202 27.94 2.39 -21.15
C THR A 202 27.27 1.17 -21.83
N LYS A 203 26.70 1.36 -23.02
CA LYS A 203 25.99 0.32 -23.78
C LYS A 203 26.84 -0.90 -24.18
N ASP A 204 28.17 -0.83 -24.06
CA ASP A 204 29.12 -1.85 -24.56
C ASP A 204 29.46 -3.01 -23.61
N MET A 205 28.85 -3.14 -22.42
CA MET A 205 29.07 -4.33 -21.59
C MET A 205 28.04 -5.45 -21.90
N MET A 206 28.56 -6.60 -22.38
CA MET A 206 27.90 -7.88 -22.75
C MET A 206 27.11 -8.59 -21.62
N GLY A 207 26.51 -7.87 -20.67
CA GLY A 207 25.67 -8.46 -19.61
C GLY A 207 24.22 -8.63 -20.04
N SER A 208 23.54 -9.67 -19.52
CA SER A 208 22.10 -9.85 -19.76
C SER A 208 21.29 -8.70 -19.14
N GLU A 209 20.09 -8.42 -19.65
CA GLU A 209 19.22 -7.36 -19.10
C GLU A 209 18.91 -7.60 -17.61
N ALA A 210 18.77 -8.87 -17.21
CA ALA A 210 18.56 -9.27 -15.82
C ALA A 210 19.74 -8.86 -14.92
N GLU A 211 20.98 -9.01 -15.38
CA GLU A 211 22.17 -8.55 -14.65
C GLU A 211 22.23 -7.03 -14.54
N ARG A 212 21.87 -6.30 -15.59
CA ARG A 212 21.79 -4.83 -15.56
C ARG A 212 20.76 -4.35 -14.54
N PHE A 213 19.58 -4.99 -14.51
CA PHE A 213 18.55 -4.70 -13.52
C PHE A 213 18.98 -5.07 -12.10
N ALA A 214 19.67 -6.20 -11.91
CA ALA A 214 20.24 -6.59 -10.63
C ALA A 214 21.28 -5.56 -10.12
N LYS A 215 22.11 -4.99 -11.01
CA LYS A 215 23.01 -3.87 -10.66
C LYS A 215 22.24 -2.61 -10.22
N GLN A 216 21.12 -2.30 -10.88
CA GLN A 216 20.24 -1.20 -10.46
C GLN A 216 19.63 -1.44 -9.08
N VAL A 217 19.19 -2.67 -8.80
CA VAL A 217 18.69 -3.09 -7.48
C VAL A 217 19.77 -2.94 -6.40
N LYS A 218 21.01 -3.37 -6.70
CA LYS A 218 22.15 -3.20 -5.78
C LYS A 218 22.45 -1.72 -5.51
N LYS A 219 22.57 -0.91 -6.56
CA LYS A 219 22.78 0.55 -6.46
C LYS A 219 21.71 1.19 -5.57
N ARG A 220 20.44 0.81 -5.78
CA ARG A 220 19.32 1.30 -4.97
C ARG A 220 19.42 0.85 -3.51
N ALA A 221 19.84 -0.39 -3.25
CA ALA A 221 19.99 -0.91 -1.89
C ALA A 221 21.10 -0.20 -1.09
N ASP A 222 22.13 0.31 -1.78
CA ASP A 222 23.22 1.07 -1.15
C ASP A 222 22.83 2.53 -0.85
N GLU A 223 21.79 3.08 -1.49
CA GLU A 223 21.26 4.41 -1.20
C GLU A 223 20.45 4.43 0.12
N GLN A 224 21.04 5.02 1.18
CA GLN A 224 20.42 5.13 2.51
C GLN A 224 19.28 6.18 2.63
N LYS A 225 18.61 6.55 1.54
CA LYS A 225 17.55 7.56 1.55
C LYS A 225 16.21 6.90 1.97
N GLY A 226 15.72 7.13 3.20
CA GLY A 226 14.39 6.60 3.58
C GLY A 226 13.79 6.86 4.98
N GLY A 227 14.50 7.49 5.93
CA GLY A 227 14.10 7.44 7.35
C GLY A 227 12.80 8.15 7.77
N ARG A 228 12.36 9.21 7.07
CA ARG A 228 11.34 10.14 7.61
C ARG A 228 9.89 9.87 7.16
N LYS A 229 9.65 8.83 6.37
CA LYS A 229 8.36 8.66 5.67
C LYS A 229 7.24 8.05 6.51
N ARG A 230 7.55 7.32 7.59
CA ARG A 230 6.54 6.58 8.38
C ARG A 230 5.49 7.49 8.99
N MET A 231 5.89 8.64 9.53
CA MET A 231 4.95 9.59 10.16
C MET A 231 3.99 10.19 9.12
N VAL A 232 4.51 10.59 7.96
CA VAL A 232 3.71 11.18 6.88
C VAL A 232 2.66 10.20 6.36
N VAL A 233 3.06 8.95 6.09
CA VAL A 233 2.13 7.91 5.64
C VAL A 233 1.13 7.55 6.75
N GLY A 234 1.55 7.52 8.02
CA GLY A 234 0.65 7.33 9.16
C GLY A 234 -0.44 8.39 9.27
N ILE A 235 -0.09 9.67 9.08
CA ILE A 235 -1.06 10.78 9.02
C ILE A 235 -2.04 10.58 7.85
N GLY A 236 -1.55 10.18 6.68
CA GLY A 236 -2.39 9.90 5.52
C GLY A 236 -3.42 8.80 5.77
N VAL A 237 -3.00 7.68 6.37
CA VAL A 237 -3.92 6.58 6.73
C VAL A 237 -4.96 7.03 7.76
N PHE A 238 -4.53 7.81 8.76
CA PHE A 238 -5.45 8.37 9.75
C PHE A 238 -6.51 9.27 9.11
N LEU A 239 -6.10 10.15 8.18
CA LEU A 239 -7.01 11.00 7.42
C LEU A 239 -7.99 10.17 6.56
N GLN A 240 -7.52 9.12 5.91
CA GLN A 240 -8.41 8.20 5.17
C GLN A 240 -9.44 7.54 6.10
N PHE A 241 -9.02 7.05 7.26
CA PHE A 241 -9.92 6.46 8.25
C PHE A 241 -10.95 7.48 8.75
N PHE A 242 -10.52 8.72 9.02
CA PHE A 242 -11.42 9.81 9.40
C PHE A 242 -12.52 10.05 8.36
N TRP A 243 -12.16 10.17 7.07
CA TRP A 243 -13.14 10.33 5.99
C TRP A 243 -14.05 9.11 5.82
N LEU A 244 -13.54 7.91 6.08
CA LEU A 244 -14.36 6.70 6.07
C LEU A 244 -15.40 6.72 7.20
N VAL A 245 -15.05 7.18 8.39
CA VAL A 245 -15.99 7.37 9.51
C VAL A 245 -17.05 8.42 9.15
N VAL A 246 -16.67 9.53 8.52
CA VAL A 246 -17.62 10.56 8.03
C VAL A 246 -18.60 9.95 7.01
N LEU A 247 -18.11 9.13 6.09
CA LEU A 247 -18.95 8.44 5.11
C LEU A 247 -19.91 7.46 5.78
N VAL A 248 -19.44 6.63 6.71
CA VAL A 248 -20.30 5.71 7.47
C VAL A 248 -21.36 6.48 8.27
N ALA A 249 -21.00 7.61 8.88
CA ALA A 249 -21.95 8.48 9.56
C ALA A 249 -23.01 9.04 8.59
N ALA A 250 -22.61 9.46 7.39
CA ALA A 250 -23.54 9.90 6.35
C ALA A 250 -24.51 8.76 5.95
N CYS A 251 -24.02 7.54 5.75
CA CYS A 251 -24.87 6.37 5.47
C CYS A 251 -25.86 6.09 6.62
N CYS A 252 -25.40 6.14 7.88
CA CYS A 252 -26.26 5.98 9.04
C CYS A 252 -27.34 7.08 9.11
N PHE A 253 -26.97 8.32 8.80
CA PHE A 253 -27.88 9.46 8.78
C PHE A 253 -28.96 9.31 7.71
N THR A 254 -28.59 8.93 6.47
CA THR A 254 -29.57 8.63 5.40
C THR A 254 -30.49 7.48 5.78
N GLN A 255 -29.94 6.42 6.37
CA GLN A 255 -30.71 5.25 6.77
C GLN A 255 -31.69 5.53 7.90
N ALA A 256 -31.37 6.46 8.80
CA ALA A 256 -32.20 6.77 9.96
C ALA A 256 -33.60 7.27 9.57
N GLY A 257 -33.74 8.00 8.46
CA GLY A 257 -35.03 8.54 8.05
C GLY A 257 -35.44 8.28 6.59
N SER A 258 -34.87 7.26 5.96
CA SER A 258 -35.36 6.74 4.68
C SER A 258 -36.13 5.43 4.85
N VAL A 259 -37.12 5.15 4.01
CA VAL A 259 -37.71 3.81 3.92
C VAL A 259 -37.70 3.34 2.47
N VAL A 260 -37.16 2.16 2.22
CA VAL A 260 -37.18 1.52 0.90
C VAL A 260 -38.47 0.71 0.78
N VAL A 261 -39.38 1.08 -0.12
CA VAL A 261 -40.75 0.53 -0.18
C VAL A 261 -40.77 -1.00 -0.24
N TRP A 262 -39.91 -1.60 -1.07
CA TRP A 262 -39.85 -3.05 -1.27
C TRP A 262 -39.05 -3.78 -0.17
N TRP A 263 -38.25 -3.04 0.61
CA TRP A 263 -37.45 -3.50 1.75
C TRP A 263 -37.80 -2.72 3.03
N CYS A 264 -39.09 -2.56 3.29
CA CYS A 264 -39.60 -1.66 4.33
C CYS A 264 -39.01 -1.93 5.73
N LYS A 265 -38.77 -3.21 6.09
CA LYS A 265 -38.18 -3.60 7.38
C LYS A 265 -36.65 -3.67 7.40
N ALA A 266 -35.98 -3.49 6.26
CA ALA A 266 -34.54 -3.66 6.18
C ALA A 266 -33.80 -2.53 6.93
N TRP A 267 -33.03 -2.93 7.94
CA TRP A 267 -32.06 -2.05 8.59
C TRP A 267 -30.68 -2.34 7.99
N GLY A 268 -29.84 -1.32 7.87
CA GLY A 268 -28.51 -1.44 7.27
C GLY A 268 -28.47 -1.26 5.75
N TRP A 269 -29.58 -0.95 5.08
CA TRP A 269 -29.65 -0.99 3.60
C TRP A 269 -28.64 -0.06 2.92
N MET A 270 -28.42 1.14 3.47
CA MET A 270 -27.49 2.13 2.90
C MET A 270 -26.04 1.69 3.07
N LEU A 271 -25.71 1.15 4.25
CA LEU A 271 -24.38 0.59 4.52
C LEU A 271 -24.11 -0.66 3.68
N PHE A 272 -25.11 -1.52 3.52
CA PHE A 272 -25.05 -2.71 2.67
C PHE A 272 -24.82 -2.33 1.20
N TRP A 273 -25.56 -1.36 0.68
CA TRP A 273 -25.34 -0.84 -0.67
C TRP A 273 -23.92 -0.31 -0.83
N TYR A 274 -23.46 0.55 0.10
CA TYR A 274 -22.10 1.10 0.05
C TYR A 274 -21.02 0.01 0.11
N LEU A 275 -21.17 -1.00 0.98
CA LEU A 275 -20.25 -2.13 1.05
C LEU A 275 -20.23 -2.91 -0.27
N THR A 276 -21.39 -3.08 -0.91
CA THR A 276 -21.48 -3.78 -2.19
C THR A 276 -20.76 -2.99 -3.30
N VAL A 277 -20.92 -1.66 -3.33
CA VAL A 277 -20.17 -0.76 -4.25
C VAL A 277 -18.66 -0.82 -3.99
N ALA A 278 -18.25 -0.84 -2.72
CA ALA A 278 -16.85 -0.96 -2.36
C ALA A 278 -16.24 -2.31 -2.79
N VAL A 279 -16.96 -3.41 -2.55
CA VAL A 279 -16.52 -4.75 -2.95
C VAL A 279 -16.46 -4.85 -4.47
N SER A 280 -17.45 -4.36 -5.21
CA SER A 280 -17.41 -4.34 -6.68
C SER A 280 -16.22 -3.52 -7.19
N SER A 281 -15.92 -2.39 -6.55
CA SER A 281 -14.73 -1.58 -6.86
C SER A 281 -13.42 -2.34 -6.67
N ILE A 282 -13.29 -3.05 -5.55
CA ILE A 282 -12.10 -3.84 -5.24
C ILE A 282 -11.95 -4.97 -6.26
N LEU A 283 -13.03 -5.68 -6.59
CA LEU A 283 -13.04 -6.74 -7.59
C LEU A 283 -12.63 -6.20 -8.96
N GLU A 284 -13.21 -5.07 -9.37
CA GLU A 284 -12.89 -4.40 -10.63
C GLU A 284 -11.43 -3.95 -10.69
N ASN A 285 -10.87 -3.45 -9.57
CA ASN A 285 -9.46 -3.10 -9.50
C ASN A 285 -8.56 -4.33 -9.64
N ILE A 286 -8.87 -5.42 -8.92
CA ILE A 286 -8.11 -6.68 -9.00
C ILE A 286 -8.18 -7.24 -10.42
N ALA A 287 -9.34 -7.18 -11.06
CA ALA A 287 -9.57 -7.70 -12.41
C ALA A 287 -9.02 -6.80 -13.53
N GLY A 288 -8.73 -5.54 -13.22
CA GLY A 288 -8.21 -4.57 -14.18
C GLY A 288 -6.69 -4.65 -14.37
N VAL A 289 -5.98 -5.33 -13.47
CA VAL A 289 -4.51 -5.43 -13.51
C VAL A 289 -4.07 -6.30 -14.71
N PRO A 290 -3.32 -5.78 -15.69
CA PRO A 290 -2.99 -6.50 -16.93
C PRO A 290 -1.83 -7.50 -16.77
N PHE A 291 -1.76 -8.18 -15.63
CA PHE A 291 -0.66 -9.10 -15.30
C PHE A 291 -1.19 -10.45 -14.86
N THR A 292 -0.71 -11.50 -15.51
CA THR A 292 -1.11 -12.88 -15.21
C THR A 292 -0.56 -13.35 -13.87
N LYS A 293 0.71 -13.03 -13.60
CA LYS A 293 1.40 -13.33 -12.34
C LYS A 293 2.30 -12.16 -11.96
N GLN A 294 2.49 -11.97 -10.66
CA GLN A 294 3.39 -10.96 -10.13
C GLN A 294 4.16 -11.51 -8.94
N TRP A 295 5.45 -11.23 -8.90
CA TRP A 295 6.31 -11.56 -7.78
C TRP A 295 6.79 -10.27 -7.14
N THR A 296 6.49 -10.10 -5.86
CA THR A 296 6.94 -8.96 -5.06
C THR A 296 8.09 -9.42 -4.17
N ILE A 297 9.27 -8.84 -4.40
CA ILE A 297 10.50 -9.10 -3.65
C ILE A 297 10.74 -7.89 -2.75
N ARG A 298 10.80 -8.11 -1.44
CA ARG A 298 11.19 -7.06 -0.50
C ARG A 298 12.68 -7.14 -0.26
N ILE A 299 13.39 -6.04 -0.48
CA ILE A 299 14.85 -6.00 -0.40
C ILE A 299 15.28 -5.06 0.70
N SER A 300 16.22 -5.53 1.52
CA SER A 300 16.93 -4.71 2.51
C SER A 300 18.40 -5.11 2.51
N LYS A 301 19.29 -4.19 2.93
CA LYS A 301 20.71 -4.50 3.09
C LYS A 301 20.89 -5.56 4.19
N ALA A 302 21.57 -6.66 3.84
CA ALA A 302 21.89 -7.71 4.79
C ALA A 302 23.01 -7.26 5.72
N PRO A 303 22.95 -7.64 7.01
CA PRO A 303 24.13 -7.59 7.86
C PRO A 303 25.19 -8.58 7.35
N SER A 304 26.46 -8.35 7.69
CA SER A 304 27.52 -9.34 7.47
C SER A 304 27.24 -10.56 8.36
N ILE A 305 26.81 -11.67 7.76
CA ILE A 305 26.44 -12.90 8.48
C ILE A 305 26.98 -14.10 7.73
N ARG A 306 27.35 -15.15 8.49
CA ARG A 306 27.69 -16.46 7.92
C ARG A 306 26.47 -17.36 8.02
N ILE A 307 26.05 -17.90 6.89
CA ILE A 307 24.89 -18.79 6.80
C ILE A 307 25.42 -20.23 6.84
N SER A 308 24.80 -21.12 7.63
CA SER A 308 25.21 -22.53 7.66
C SER A 308 25.17 -23.13 6.25
N GLU A 309 26.10 -24.05 5.97
CA GLU A 309 26.15 -24.74 4.68
C GLU A 309 24.92 -25.61 4.43
N ASP A 310 24.20 -26.00 5.48
CA ASP A 310 22.94 -26.75 5.41
C ASP A 310 21.76 -25.92 4.87
N ALA A 311 21.88 -24.59 4.85
CA ALA A 311 20.81 -23.73 4.35
C ALA A 311 20.63 -23.94 2.84
N PRO A 312 19.40 -24.24 2.36
CA PRO A 312 19.15 -24.53 0.96
C PRO A 312 19.65 -23.42 0.04
N VAL A 313 20.46 -23.77 -0.96
CA VAL A 313 20.90 -22.84 -1.99
C VAL A 313 19.75 -22.63 -2.98
N VAL A 314 19.28 -21.38 -3.06
CA VAL A 314 18.20 -20.97 -3.98
C VAL A 314 18.79 -20.40 -5.27
N ALA A 315 19.80 -19.54 -5.15
CA ALA A 315 20.46 -18.90 -6.27
C ALA A 315 21.98 -19.06 -6.13
N SER A 316 22.63 -19.48 -7.21
CA SER A 316 24.08 -19.68 -7.22
C SER A 316 24.81 -18.33 -7.16
N ILE A 317 25.63 -18.13 -6.13
CA ILE A 317 26.49 -16.94 -5.99
C ILE A 317 27.61 -16.94 -7.05
N ALA A 318 27.99 -18.12 -7.54
CA ALA A 318 29.09 -18.31 -8.49
C ALA A 318 28.95 -17.51 -9.80
N LYS A 319 27.73 -17.16 -10.22
CA LYS A 319 27.51 -16.26 -11.36
C LYS A 319 28.00 -14.82 -11.09
N ALA A 320 27.86 -14.31 -9.86
CA ALA A 320 28.20 -12.93 -9.52
C ALA A 320 29.71 -12.67 -9.33
N VAL A 321 30.50 -13.72 -9.06
CA VAL A 321 31.93 -13.61 -8.72
C VAL A 321 32.86 -13.74 -9.96
N LYS A 322 32.32 -14.05 -11.14
CA LYS A 322 33.12 -14.05 -12.39
C LYS A 322 33.57 -12.65 -12.84
N THR A 323 33.07 -11.59 -12.22
CA THR A 323 33.63 -10.25 -12.33
C THR A 323 34.88 -10.17 -11.44
N ASN A 324 36.06 -10.07 -12.06
CA ASN A 324 37.43 -10.20 -11.51
C ASN A 324 37.84 -9.34 -10.30
N ASP A 325 36.91 -8.73 -9.57
CA ASP A 325 37.23 -8.10 -8.30
C ASP A 325 37.19 -9.17 -7.21
N PRO A 326 38.34 -9.57 -6.62
CA PRO A 326 38.31 -10.39 -5.42
C PRO A 326 37.49 -9.61 -4.40
N VAL A 327 36.33 -10.16 -4.03
CA VAL A 327 35.55 -9.64 -2.91
C VAL A 327 36.48 -9.74 -1.71
N LYS A 328 37.14 -8.63 -1.39
CA LYS A 328 37.81 -8.42 -0.11
C LYS A 328 36.69 -8.42 0.91
N TYR A 329 36.27 -9.61 1.33
CA TYR A 329 35.85 -9.76 2.70
C TYR A 329 36.98 -9.15 3.52
N PRO A 330 36.72 -8.21 4.43
CA PRO A 330 37.71 -7.82 5.40
C PRO A 330 37.97 -9.07 6.24
N VAL A 331 38.89 -9.91 5.77
CA VAL A 331 39.60 -10.86 6.61
C VAL A 331 40.34 -9.93 7.55
N ALA A 332 39.88 -9.89 8.80
CA ALA A 332 40.62 -9.28 9.88
C ALA A 332 42.00 -9.94 9.84
N THR A 333 42.94 -9.25 9.18
CA THR A 333 44.32 -9.67 9.16
C THR A 333 44.79 -9.20 10.51
N THR A 334 44.71 -10.09 11.49
CA THR A 334 45.39 -9.96 12.78
C THR A 334 46.84 -9.68 12.42
N THR A 335 47.17 -8.40 12.40
CA THR A 335 48.54 -7.94 12.22
C THR A 335 49.17 -8.24 13.57
N SER A 336 49.67 -9.48 13.68
CA SER A 336 50.60 -9.89 14.72
C SER A 336 51.83 -9.01 14.55
N SER A 337 51.80 -7.83 15.17
CA SER A 337 52.99 -7.05 15.47
C SER A 337 53.83 -7.92 16.41
N ASN A 338 54.75 -8.68 15.83
CA ASN A 338 55.90 -9.20 16.53
C ASN A 338 56.77 -7.99 16.91
N ASP A 339 56.45 -7.35 18.03
CA ASP A 339 57.44 -6.63 18.81
C ASP A 339 58.00 -7.62 19.83
N THR A 340 59.18 -8.11 19.51
CA THR A 340 60.11 -8.74 20.44
C THR A 340 60.53 -7.72 21.49
N ASP A 341 60.11 -7.92 22.73
CA ASP A 341 60.91 -7.54 23.89
C ASP A 341 60.98 -8.70 24.87
N ALA A 342 62.22 -9.03 25.21
CA ALA A 342 62.62 -10.20 25.98
C ALA A 342 62.28 -10.03 27.46
N ILE A 343 61.52 -10.97 28.02
CA ILE A 343 61.60 -11.29 29.45
C ILE A 343 61.70 -12.80 29.60
N SER A 344 62.89 -13.21 30.03
CA SER A 344 63.27 -14.56 30.44
C SER A 344 62.53 -14.92 31.73
N TYR A 345 61.78 -16.02 31.71
CA TYR A 345 61.50 -16.82 32.90
C TYR A 345 61.75 -18.29 32.62
N SER A 346 62.74 -18.81 33.34
CA SER A 346 63.15 -20.20 33.38
C SER A 346 62.15 -21.07 34.13
N ASN A 347 62.12 -22.34 33.72
CA ASN A 347 61.72 -23.54 34.48
C ASN A 347 60.24 -23.94 34.46
N ALA A 348 59.90 -24.87 33.56
CA ALA A 348 58.86 -25.88 33.77
C ALA A 348 59.19 -27.15 32.95
N PRO A 349 58.85 -28.35 33.45
CA PRO A 349 59.49 -29.60 33.04
C PRO A 349 58.95 -30.17 31.73
N GLU A 350 59.88 -30.86 31.07
CA GLU A 350 59.78 -31.65 29.85
C GLU A 350 58.67 -32.72 29.94
N ILE A 351 57.59 -32.53 29.18
CA ILE A 351 56.55 -33.54 28.95
C ILE A 351 56.85 -34.24 27.61
N LYS A 352 57.13 -35.54 27.69
CA LYS A 352 57.37 -36.44 26.56
C LYS A 352 56.17 -36.51 25.60
N PRO A 353 56.39 -36.57 24.28
CA PRO A 353 55.31 -36.81 23.31
C PRO A 353 54.91 -38.29 23.33
N SER A 354 53.70 -38.58 23.83
CA SER A 354 53.06 -39.87 23.72
C SER A 354 52.30 -39.98 22.39
N ALA A 355 52.72 -40.97 21.60
CA ALA A 355 51.96 -41.77 20.65
C ALA A 355 50.68 -41.21 20.01
N ARG A 356 50.75 -41.05 18.67
CA ARG A 356 49.83 -41.66 17.69
C ARG A 356 48.38 -41.79 18.15
N ASP A 357 47.58 -40.77 17.85
CA ASP A 357 46.16 -40.95 17.59
C ASP A 357 45.91 -40.85 16.09
N THR A 358 45.51 -41.99 15.55
CA THR A 358 45.05 -42.23 14.19
C THR A 358 43.89 -41.30 13.93
N LEU A 359 44.11 -40.28 13.10
CA LEU A 359 43.07 -39.44 12.52
C LEU A 359 42.19 -40.34 11.66
N THR A 360 41.12 -40.86 12.27
CA THR A 360 40.01 -41.50 11.57
C THR A 360 39.45 -40.43 10.63
N GLU A 361 39.75 -40.58 9.33
CA GLU A 361 39.11 -39.83 8.26
C GLU A 361 37.60 -39.91 8.47
N LEU A 362 37.01 -38.81 8.94
CA LEU A 362 35.56 -38.65 8.93
C LEU A 362 35.15 -38.85 7.46
N PRO A 363 34.18 -39.72 7.16
CA PRO A 363 33.71 -39.87 5.81
C PRO A 363 33.23 -38.49 5.37
N THR A 364 33.96 -37.92 4.42
CA THR A 364 33.54 -36.77 3.64
C THR A 364 32.26 -37.21 2.97
N SER A 365 31.16 -36.97 3.68
CA SER A 365 29.82 -37.28 3.23
C SER A 365 29.59 -36.30 2.12
N THR A 366 29.96 -36.74 0.91
CA THR A 366 29.47 -36.29 -0.37
C THR A 366 27.96 -36.47 -0.39
N LEU A 367 27.25 -35.67 0.42
CA LEU A 367 25.90 -35.23 0.18
C LEU A 367 25.97 -34.29 -1.02
N LEU A 368 26.29 -34.89 -2.18
CA LEU A 368 25.92 -34.37 -3.48
C LEU A 368 24.40 -34.25 -3.42
N SER A 369 23.96 -33.07 -2.98
CA SER A 369 22.59 -32.65 -3.11
C SER A 369 22.21 -32.94 -4.55
N PRO A 370 21.17 -33.75 -4.81
CA PRO A 370 20.82 -34.16 -6.16
C PRO A 370 20.78 -32.90 -7.00
N SER A 371 21.49 -32.92 -8.15
CA SER A 371 21.56 -31.81 -9.09
C SER A 371 20.14 -31.57 -9.62
N ARG A 372 19.32 -30.91 -8.81
CA ARG A 372 17.95 -30.59 -9.10
C ARG A 372 18.05 -29.70 -10.33
N SER A 373 17.49 -30.18 -11.43
CA SER A 373 17.59 -29.48 -12.70
C SER A 373 17.23 -28.02 -12.45
N ARG A 374 18.09 -27.11 -12.93
CA ARG A 374 17.99 -25.66 -12.81
C ARG A 374 16.66 -25.08 -13.34
N THR A 375 15.77 -25.94 -13.82
CA THR A 375 14.71 -25.65 -14.77
C THR A 375 13.47 -24.98 -14.18
N ASP A 376 13.34 -24.80 -12.85
CA ASP A 376 12.25 -23.93 -12.36
C ASP A 376 12.48 -23.37 -10.94
N LEU A 377 13.28 -22.30 -10.84
CA LEU A 377 13.46 -21.54 -9.59
C LEU A 377 12.11 -21.11 -8.98
N LEU A 378 11.16 -20.69 -9.83
CA LEU A 378 9.87 -20.18 -9.41
C LEU A 378 8.98 -21.30 -8.84
N ALA A 379 8.92 -22.45 -9.51
CA ALA A 379 8.18 -23.60 -8.97
C ALA A 379 8.79 -24.09 -7.63
N ASN A 380 10.11 -24.04 -7.47
CA ASN A 380 10.76 -24.38 -6.21
C ASN A 380 10.43 -23.38 -5.09
N LEU A 381 10.33 -22.08 -5.39
CA LEU A 381 9.86 -21.07 -4.45
C LEU A 381 8.37 -21.24 -4.10
N GLU A 382 7.54 -21.63 -5.06
CA GLU A 382 6.11 -21.92 -4.86
C GLU A 382 5.89 -23.14 -3.96
N ALA A 383 6.57 -24.26 -4.25
CA ALA A 383 6.58 -25.45 -3.38
C ALA A 383 7.16 -25.10 -1.99
N GLY A 384 8.19 -24.26 -2.01
CA GLY A 384 8.90 -23.71 -0.88
C GLY A 384 9.97 -24.63 -0.31
N TYR A 385 10.94 -24.01 0.34
CA TYR A 385 12.13 -24.69 0.83
C TYR A 385 11.96 -25.13 2.28
N ASN A 386 12.52 -26.30 2.62
CA ASN A 386 12.61 -26.74 4.01
C ASN A 386 13.71 -25.93 4.71
N THR A 387 13.33 -25.14 5.72
CA THR A 387 14.26 -24.22 6.41
C THR A 387 14.67 -24.79 7.75
N THR A 388 15.67 -25.67 7.74
CA THR A 388 16.35 -26.19 8.94
C THR A 388 17.68 -25.48 9.22
N GLY A 389 18.15 -24.65 8.28
CA GLY A 389 19.43 -23.95 8.37
C GLY A 389 19.51 -23.00 9.56
N ARG A 390 20.66 -23.02 10.25
CA ARG A 390 20.99 -22.08 11.33
C ARG A 390 21.71 -20.86 10.76
N VAL A 391 21.49 -19.69 11.36
CA VAL A 391 22.26 -18.46 11.08
C VAL A 391 23.31 -18.31 12.16
N ILE A 392 24.58 -18.18 11.76
CA ILE A 392 25.69 -17.91 12.67
C ILE A 392 26.08 -16.45 12.49
N MET A 393 25.89 -15.66 13.54
CA MET A 393 26.37 -14.28 13.56
C MET A 393 27.79 -14.26 14.11
N ASP A 394 28.67 -13.60 13.39
CA ASP A 394 30.03 -13.35 13.82
C ASP A 394 29.99 -12.14 14.79
N PRO A 395 30.27 -12.32 16.09
CA PRO A 395 30.17 -11.24 17.07
C PRO A 395 31.21 -10.14 16.83
N GLU A 396 32.31 -10.43 16.12
CA GLU A 396 33.40 -9.49 15.87
C GLU A 396 33.07 -8.49 14.76
N VAL A 397 32.13 -8.83 13.87
CA VAL A 397 31.78 -7.98 12.74
C VAL A 397 30.63 -7.04 13.13
N PRO A 398 30.84 -5.71 13.14
CA PRO A 398 29.78 -4.77 13.48
C PRO A 398 28.59 -4.94 12.52
N TRP A 399 27.41 -5.13 13.11
CA TRP A 399 26.20 -5.36 12.33
C TRP A 399 25.47 -4.04 12.08
N CYS A 400 25.06 -3.80 10.84
CA CYS A 400 24.20 -2.69 10.47
C CYS A 400 23.11 -3.22 9.52
N THR A 401 21.85 -3.08 9.92
CA THR A 401 20.70 -3.37 9.04
C THR A 401 20.17 -2.07 8.46
N SER A 402 19.86 -2.06 7.15
CA SER A 402 19.14 -0.92 6.58
C SER A 402 17.77 -0.84 7.21
N ARG A 403 17.41 0.32 7.79
CA ARG A 403 16.12 0.52 8.45
C ARG A 403 14.92 0.50 7.49
N VAL A 404 15.17 0.66 6.19
CA VAL A 404 14.12 0.89 5.19
C VAL A 404 14.27 -0.11 4.05
N PRO A 405 13.33 -1.05 3.91
CA PRO A 405 13.27 -1.92 2.74
C PRO A 405 12.66 -1.18 1.55
N PHE A 406 12.89 -1.70 0.36
CA PHE A 406 12.19 -1.30 -0.86
C PHE A 406 11.65 -2.56 -1.56
N TYR A 407 10.77 -2.38 -2.54
CA TYR A 407 10.19 -3.46 -3.31
C TYR A 407 10.79 -3.53 -4.71
N VAL A 408 10.96 -4.76 -5.17
CA VAL A 408 11.16 -5.08 -6.57
C VAL A 408 9.98 -5.93 -7.01
N ILE A 409 9.25 -5.46 -8.00
CA ILE A 409 8.09 -6.16 -8.54
C ILE A 409 8.47 -6.65 -9.94
N ILE A 410 8.33 -7.96 -10.16
CA ILE A 410 8.48 -8.57 -11.48
C ILE A 410 7.08 -9.03 -11.90
N SER A 411 6.55 -8.47 -12.99
CA SER A 411 5.20 -8.77 -13.47
C SER A 411 5.27 -9.48 -14.82
N LEU A 412 4.56 -10.59 -14.96
CA LEU A 412 4.42 -11.30 -16.23
C LEU A 412 3.37 -10.60 -17.09
N GLU A 413 3.77 -10.15 -18.28
CA GLU A 413 2.87 -9.57 -19.27
C GLU A 413 1.87 -10.61 -19.77
N GLY A 414 0.62 -10.17 -19.91
CA GLY A 414 -0.45 -10.96 -20.49
C GLY A 414 -1.62 -11.14 -19.55
N ILE A 415 -2.76 -11.50 -20.14
CA ILE A 415 -4.03 -11.74 -19.45
C ILE A 415 -4.36 -13.21 -19.64
N SER A 416 -4.36 -13.98 -18.55
CA SER A 416 -4.82 -15.37 -18.59
C SER A 416 -6.33 -15.43 -18.86
N THR A 417 -6.81 -16.49 -19.53
CA THR A 417 -8.25 -16.71 -19.76
C THR A 417 -9.12 -16.56 -18.52
N PRO A 418 -8.79 -17.15 -17.34
CA PRO A 418 -9.60 -16.93 -16.14
C PRO A 418 -9.59 -15.47 -15.68
N HIS A 419 -8.49 -14.74 -15.87
CA HIS A 419 -8.42 -13.33 -15.55
C HIS A 419 -9.27 -12.48 -16.51
N ALA A 420 -9.28 -12.80 -17.81
CA ALA A 420 -10.17 -12.17 -18.79
C ALA A 420 -11.65 -12.36 -18.41
N THR A 421 -12.04 -13.59 -18.06
CA THR A 421 -13.39 -13.91 -17.60
C THR A 421 -13.73 -13.15 -16.31
N PHE A 422 -12.79 -13.11 -15.34
CA PHE A 422 -12.96 -12.35 -14.10
C PHE A 422 -13.16 -10.86 -14.35
N ARG A 423 -12.46 -10.28 -15.33
CA ARG A 423 -12.65 -8.89 -15.77
C ARG A 423 -14.06 -8.64 -16.29
N VAL A 424 -14.58 -9.51 -17.16
CA VAL A 424 -15.96 -9.40 -17.66
C VAL A 424 -16.97 -9.52 -16.51
N ILE A 425 -16.81 -10.52 -15.64
CA ILE A 425 -17.69 -10.72 -14.47
C ILE A 425 -17.64 -9.50 -13.55
N SER A 426 -16.45 -8.97 -13.24
CA SER A 426 -16.30 -7.81 -12.37
C SER A 426 -17.02 -6.57 -12.91
N LYS A 427 -16.99 -6.35 -14.24
CA LYS A 427 -17.73 -5.28 -14.91
C LYS A 427 -19.24 -5.51 -14.86
N ALA A 428 -19.70 -6.74 -15.09
CA ALA A 428 -21.12 -7.08 -14.97
C ALA A 428 -21.64 -6.88 -13.54
N VAL A 429 -20.86 -7.28 -12.53
CA VAL A 429 -21.16 -7.03 -11.11
C VAL A 429 -21.22 -5.53 -10.84
N SER A 430 -20.24 -4.76 -11.29
CA SER A 430 -20.20 -3.30 -11.13
C SER A 430 -21.47 -2.64 -11.70
N VAL A 431 -21.86 -2.97 -12.94
CA VAL A 431 -23.10 -2.47 -13.57
C VAL A 431 -24.34 -2.89 -12.77
N GLY A 432 -24.43 -4.15 -12.34
CA GLY A 432 -25.55 -4.66 -11.56
C GLY A 432 -25.71 -3.94 -10.22
N VAL A 433 -24.60 -3.67 -9.52
CA VAL A 433 -24.60 -2.96 -8.24
C VAL A 433 -25.06 -1.51 -8.41
N TYR A 434 -24.62 -0.83 -9.48
CA TYR A 434 -25.08 0.52 -9.76
C TYR A 434 -26.56 0.57 -10.16
N ALA A 435 -27.03 -0.35 -11.01
CA ALA A 435 -28.44 -0.43 -11.37
C ALA A 435 -29.34 -0.71 -10.16
N ALA A 436 -28.96 -1.68 -9.31
CA ALA A 436 -29.68 -2.00 -8.08
C ALA A 436 -29.65 -0.82 -7.10
N GLY A 437 -28.51 -0.13 -6.99
CA GLY A 437 -28.37 1.09 -6.18
C GLY A 437 -29.32 2.19 -6.63
N THR A 438 -29.31 2.53 -7.91
CA THR A 438 -30.21 3.53 -8.51
C THR A 438 -31.67 3.18 -8.27
N ALA A 439 -32.08 1.93 -8.47
CA ALA A 439 -33.44 1.49 -8.18
C ALA A 439 -33.78 1.61 -6.68
N THR A 440 -32.84 1.28 -5.80
CA THR A 440 -33.02 1.40 -4.34
C THR A 440 -33.22 2.86 -3.94
N PHE A 441 -32.38 3.78 -4.42
CA PHE A 441 -32.51 5.21 -4.14
C PHE A 441 -33.78 5.81 -4.73
N ALA A 442 -34.13 5.47 -5.97
CA ALA A 442 -35.38 5.92 -6.59
C ALA A 442 -36.62 5.44 -5.82
N SER A 443 -36.54 4.29 -5.15
CA SER A 443 -37.62 3.74 -4.32
C SER A 443 -37.58 4.18 -2.85
N ALA A 444 -36.60 4.99 -2.45
CA ALA A 444 -36.46 5.45 -1.07
C ALA A 444 -37.36 6.66 -0.85
N THR A 445 -38.23 6.58 0.15
CA THR A 445 -39.12 7.67 0.56
C THR A 445 -38.69 8.26 1.91
N PHE A 446 -39.31 9.37 2.34
CA PHE A 446 -39.01 10.13 3.56
C PHE A 446 -37.65 10.86 3.62
N ILE A 447 -36.87 10.80 2.55
CA ILE A 447 -35.62 11.58 2.45
C ILE A 447 -35.97 13.03 2.11
N THR A 448 -35.66 13.96 3.01
CA THR A 448 -35.77 15.40 2.71
C THR A 448 -34.64 15.84 1.79
N ILE A 449 -34.86 16.89 1.01
CA ILE A 449 -33.83 17.39 0.09
C ILE A 449 -32.60 17.89 0.86
N SER A 450 -32.79 18.47 2.04
CA SER A 450 -31.71 18.94 2.91
C SER A 450 -30.82 17.79 3.40
N VAL A 451 -31.41 16.66 3.79
CA VAL A 451 -30.68 15.45 4.17
C VAL A 451 -29.93 14.89 2.97
N ALA A 452 -30.58 14.78 1.80
CA ALA A 452 -29.94 14.29 0.58
C ALA A 452 -28.74 15.14 0.17
N LEU A 453 -28.88 16.48 0.19
CA LEU A 453 -27.78 17.41 -0.12
C LEU A 453 -26.65 17.32 0.89
N THR A 454 -26.96 17.21 2.19
CA THR A 454 -25.93 17.02 3.24
C THR A 454 -25.14 15.74 3.00
N VAL A 455 -25.84 14.63 2.76
CA VAL A 455 -25.23 13.32 2.50
C VAL A 455 -24.39 13.38 1.23
N LEU A 456 -24.92 13.96 0.16
CA LEU A 456 -24.19 14.17 -1.08
C LEU A 456 -22.90 14.97 -0.85
N CYS A 457 -22.97 16.10 -0.13
CA CYS A 457 -21.78 16.91 0.18
C CYS A 457 -20.75 16.15 1.02
N LEU A 458 -21.19 15.39 2.03
CA LEU A 458 -20.29 14.59 2.88
C LEU A 458 -19.64 13.45 2.09
N VAL A 459 -20.41 12.74 1.26
CA VAL A 459 -19.94 11.62 0.45
C VAL A 459 -18.99 12.09 -0.65
N LEU A 460 -19.34 13.15 -1.38
CA LEU A 460 -18.46 13.77 -2.38
C LEU A 460 -17.19 14.35 -1.74
N GLY A 461 -17.33 15.02 -0.60
CA GLY A 461 -16.20 15.52 0.18
C GLY A 461 -15.26 14.40 0.57
N ALA A 462 -15.78 13.32 1.17
CA ALA A 462 -14.99 12.14 1.53
C ALA A 462 -14.29 11.51 0.32
N GLY A 463 -14.96 11.42 -0.83
CA GLY A 463 -14.36 10.91 -2.06
C GLY A 463 -13.22 11.79 -2.61
N VAL A 464 -13.45 13.10 -2.72
CA VAL A 464 -12.46 14.06 -3.21
C VAL A 464 -11.26 14.15 -2.26
N PHE A 465 -11.48 14.36 -0.96
CA PHE A 465 -10.38 14.43 0.01
C PHE A 465 -9.68 13.09 0.16
N GLY A 466 -10.41 11.97 0.15
CA GLY A 466 -9.83 10.63 0.15
C GLY A 466 -8.86 10.44 -1.02
N ARG A 467 -9.23 10.89 -2.22
CA ARG A 467 -8.36 10.89 -3.39
C ARG A 467 -7.14 11.79 -3.21
N VAL A 468 -7.30 13.03 -2.77
CA VAL A 468 -6.17 13.96 -2.55
C VAL A 468 -5.17 13.39 -1.55
N VAL A 469 -5.65 12.81 -0.45
CA VAL A 469 -4.81 12.16 0.57
C VAL A 469 -4.07 10.95 -0.01
N THR A 470 -4.76 10.12 -0.81
CA THR A 470 -4.18 8.96 -1.52
C THR A 470 -3.06 9.39 -2.45
N MET A 471 -3.31 10.41 -3.28
CA MET A 471 -2.32 10.99 -4.21
C MET A 471 -1.11 11.53 -3.46
N TRP A 472 -1.34 12.27 -2.37
CA TRP A 472 -0.28 12.80 -1.52
C TRP A 472 0.57 11.69 -0.90
N MET A 473 -0.06 10.64 -0.33
CA MET A 473 0.64 9.48 0.21
C MET A 473 1.49 8.77 -0.85
N ALA A 474 0.91 8.50 -2.03
CA ALA A 474 1.62 7.86 -3.13
C ALA A 474 2.83 8.71 -3.57
N SER A 475 2.67 10.03 -3.71
CA SER A 475 3.76 10.96 -4.03
C SER A 475 4.88 10.92 -2.99
N GLU A 476 4.56 11.00 -1.70
CA GLU A 476 5.55 10.96 -0.60
C GLU A 476 6.28 9.62 -0.52
N MET A 477 5.56 8.52 -0.75
CA MET A 477 6.18 7.21 -0.83
C MET A 477 7.15 7.15 -2.02
N MET A 478 6.76 7.68 -3.18
CA MET A 478 7.56 7.66 -4.40
C MET A 478 8.80 8.54 -4.41
N LYS A 479 8.87 9.62 -3.60
CA LYS A 479 10.07 10.50 -3.50
C LYS A 479 11.41 9.81 -3.20
N GLY A 480 11.38 8.52 -2.83
CA GLY A 480 12.57 7.73 -2.53
C GLY A 480 12.63 6.46 -3.36
N ASN A 481 11.98 6.40 -4.52
CA ASN A 481 11.97 5.24 -5.41
C ASN A 481 11.85 3.91 -4.63
N PRO A 482 10.76 3.73 -3.86
CA PRO A 482 10.58 2.55 -3.03
C PRO A 482 10.23 1.31 -3.86
N ILE A 483 9.97 1.46 -5.16
CA ILE A 483 9.64 0.36 -6.08
C ILE A 483 10.55 0.44 -7.30
N LEU A 484 11.12 -0.70 -7.64
CA LEU A 484 11.58 -1.00 -8.99
C LEU A 484 10.60 -2.00 -9.59
N HIS A 485 10.05 -1.69 -10.76
CA HIS A 485 9.09 -2.55 -11.44
C HIS A 485 9.61 -2.93 -12.81
N ARG A 486 9.62 -4.23 -13.12
CA ARG A 486 9.95 -4.74 -14.45
C ARG A 486 8.82 -5.64 -14.94
N VAL A 487 8.38 -5.39 -16.16
CA VAL A 487 7.46 -6.27 -16.88
C VAL A 487 8.28 -7.20 -17.76
N VAL A 488 7.95 -8.48 -17.75
CA VAL A 488 8.66 -9.54 -18.48
C VAL A 488 7.66 -10.35 -19.31
N LYS A 489 8.09 -10.93 -20.43
CA LYS A 489 7.18 -11.61 -21.36
C LYS A 489 6.93 -13.07 -20.99
N GLY A 490 7.90 -13.70 -20.33
CA GLY A 490 7.87 -15.13 -20.01
C GLY A 490 8.19 -15.41 -18.55
N GLN A 491 7.67 -16.54 -18.03
CA GLN A 491 8.00 -17.00 -16.69
C GLN A 491 9.49 -17.36 -16.54
N GLY A 492 10.12 -17.89 -17.60
CA GLY A 492 11.56 -18.16 -17.62
C GLY A 492 12.40 -16.89 -17.49
N GLU A 493 12.01 -15.82 -18.17
CA GLU A 493 12.63 -14.50 -18.03
C GLU A 493 12.44 -13.96 -16.60
N ALA A 494 11.22 -14.04 -16.04
CA ALA A 494 10.97 -13.67 -14.65
C ALA A 494 11.89 -14.40 -13.67
N ALA A 495 12.11 -15.71 -13.88
CA ALA A 495 13.01 -16.53 -13.09
C ALA A 495 14.47 -16.05 -13.21
N GLU A 496 14.94 -15.64 -14.40
CA GLU A 496 16.28 -15.10 -14.59
C GLU A 496 16.49 -13.77 -13.85
N TYR A 497 15.51 -12.85 -13.91
CA TYR A 497 15.56 -11.60 -13.15
C TYR A 497 15.59 -11.86 -11.64
N ILE A 498 14.74 -12.77 -11.15
CA ILE A 498 14.69 -13.13 -9.73
C ILE A 498 16.00 -13.82 -9.31
N GLU A 499 16.52 -14.77 -10.09
CA GLU A 499 17.81 -15.44 -9.82
C GLU A 499 18.93 -14.39 -9.71
N SER A 500 19.00 -13.47 -10.66
CA SER A 500 20.02 -12.42 -10.72
C SER A 500 19.97 -11.50 -9.50
N ILE A 501 18.77 -11.16 -9.01
CA ILE A 501 18.58 -10.36 -7.79
C ILE A 501 18.99 -11.15 -6.54
N LEU A 502 18.59 -12.43 -6.44
CA LEU A 502 18.89 -13.28 -5.29
C LEU A 502 20.38 -13.65 -5.19
N SER A 503 21.11 -13.61 -6.31
CA SER A 503 22.56 -13.82 -6.36
C SER A 503 23.39 -12.61 -5.90
N ILE A 504 22.78 -11.44 -5.64
CA ILE A 504 23.51 -10.26 -5.18
C ILE A 504 23.98 -10.46 -3.73
N PRO A 505 25.30 -10.38 -3.45
CA PRO A 505 25.80 -10.50 -2.09
C PRO A 505 25.46 -9.25 -1.26
N GLY A 506 25.20 -9.46 0.03
CA GLY A 506 24.92 -8.37 0.97
C GLY A 506 23.47 -7.87 0.95
N LEU A 507 22.54 -8.58 0.28
CA LEU A 507 21.12 -8.30 0.30
C LEU A 507 20.34 -9.37 1.05
N THR A 508 19.31 -8.93 1.79
CA THR A 508 18.25 -9.76 2.35
C THR A 508 17.03 -9.56 1.46
N CYS A 509 16.62 -10.63 0.79
CA CYS A 509 15.50 -10.66 -0.13
C CYS A 509 14.37 -11.50 0.47
N GLU A 510 13.19 -10.92 0.56
CA GLU A 510 11.98 -11.61 1.00
C GLU A 510 11.08 -11.83 -0.22
N VAL A 511 10.88 -13.08 -0.62
CA VAL A 511 10.10 -13.44 -1.81
C VAL A 511 9.19 -14.62 -1.49
N MET A 512 7.89 -14.49 -1.74
CA MET A 512 6.89 -15.55 -1.51
C MET A 512 6.94 -16.14 -0.09
N GLY A 513 7.21 -15.31 0.91
CA GLY A 513 7.33 -15.74 2.32
C GLY A 513 8.68 -16.36 2.69
N HIS A 514 9.61 -16.51 1.76
CA HIS A 514 10.98 -16.96 2.02
C HIS A 514 11.89 -15.77 2.29
N VAL A 515 12.75 -15.88 3.31
CA VAL A 515 13.83 -14.94 3.59
C VAL A 515 15.12 -15.54 3.08
N ILE A 516 15.70 -14.91 2.08
CA ILE A 516 16.88 -15.34 1.36
C ILE A 516 17.99 -14.31 1.60
N VAL A 517 19.17 -14.77 2.00
CA VAL A 517 20.35 -13.93 2.16
C VAL A 517 21.50 -14.60 1.42
N ASN A 518 22.22 -13.84 0.60
CA ASN A 518 23.34 -14.35 -0.21
C ASN A 518 22.96 -15.64 -0.98
N GLY A 519 21.81 -15.64 -1.65
CA GLY A 519 21.34 -16.80 -2.43
C GLY A 519 20.91 -18.04 -1.62
N ARG A 520 20.94 -18.02 -0.28
CA ARG A 520 20.50 -19.15 0.58
C ARG A 520 19.22 -18.83 1.33
N CYS A 521 18.28 -19.78 1.38
CA CYS A 521 17.02 -19.63 2.11
C CYS A 521 17.23 -19.92 3.60
N ILE A 522 16.97 -18.92 4.44
CA ILE A 522 17.15 -19.04 5.89
C ILE A 522 15.85 -19.46 6.57
N LYS A 523 14.73 -18.87 6.17
CA LYS A 523 13.45 -19.07 6.85
C LYS A 523 12.26 -18.90 5.91
N ARG A 524 11.25 -19.74 6.10
CA ARG A 524 9.93 -19.63 5.46
C ARG A 524 8.89 -19.16 6.47
N TYR A 525 8.04 -18.25 6.04
CA TYR A 525 6.90 -17.73 6.79
C TYR A 525 5.59 -18.09 6.12
N ASN A 526 4.54 -18.16 6.92
CA ASN A 526 3.19 -18.11 6.40
C ASN A 526 2.92 -16.68 5.87
N PRO A 527 2.60 -16.50 4.57
CA PRO A 527 2.38 -15.17 3.99
C PRO A 527 1.22 -14.40 4.63
N TRP A 528 0.22 -15.08 5.20
CA TRP A 528 -1.00 -14.47 5.73
C TRP A 528 -0.83 -13.80 7.10
N LEU A 529 0.09 -14.29 7.92
CA LEU A 529 0.31 -13.79 9.29
C LEU A 529 1.29 -12.62 9.34
N ARG A 530 1.87 -12.23 8.21
CA ARG A 530 2.96 -11.27 8.19
C ARG A 530 2.45 -9.84 8.10
N ILE A 531 2.87 -9.01 9.04
CA ILE A 531 2.54 -7.57 9.07
C ILE A 531 2.96 -6.87 7.76
N SER A 532 4.07 -7.30 7.13
CA SER A 532 4.50 -6.76 5.83
C SER A 532 3.51 -7.01 4.69
N THR A 533 2.63 -8.00 4.79
CA THR A 533 1.58 -8.26 3.81
C THR A 533 0.49 -7.18 3.85
N TYR A 534 0.30 -6.50 4.99
CA TYR A 534 -0.73 -5.47 5.15
C TYR A 534 -0.16 -4.04 5.11
N PHE A 535 1.00 -3.83 5.74
CA PHE A 535 1.67 -2.53 5.84
C PHE A 535 2.72 -2.29 4.75
N GLY A 536 3.04 -3.32 3.97
CA GLY A 536 3.98 -3.27 2.86
C GLY A 536 5.35 -2.69 3.23
N VAL A 537 5.77 -1.61 2.57
CA VAL A 537 7.11 -0.97 2.75
C VAL A 537 7.30 -0.43 4.17
N LEU A 538 6.21 -0.02 4.83
CA LEU A 538 6.31 0.56 6.17
C LEU A 538 6.69 -0.46 7.25
N ALA A 539 6.46 -1.75 6.98
CA ALA A 539 6.86 -2.79 7.90
C ALA A 539 8.39 -2.72 8.11
N PRO A 540 8.90 -3.06 9.31
CA PRO A 540 10.34 -3.18 9.53
C PRO A 540 10.91 -4.33 8.69
N PRO A 541 12.17 -4.21 8.22
CA PRO A 541 12.85 -5.29 7.53
C PRO A 541 12.95 -6.53 8.43
N TYR A 542 13.18 -7.69 7.83
CA TYR A 542 13.32 -8.91 8.61
C TYR A 542 14.47 -8.81 9.64
N ASN A 543 14.17 -9.10 10.90
CA ASN A 543 15.16 -9.09 11.98
C ASN A 543 15.92 -10.43 11.96
N VAL A 544 16.93 -10.51 11.10
CA VAL A 544 17.84 -11.67 11.00
C VAL A 544 18.42 -12.07 12.36
N PRO A 545 18.83 -11.15 13.26
CA PRO A 545 19.29 -11.49 14.61
C PRO A 545 18.36 -12.37 15.43
N ARG A 546 17.03 -12.30 15.23
CA ARG A 546 16.10 -13.18 15.95
C ARG A 546 16.18 -14.65 15.54
N LEU A 547 16.84 -14.98 14.43
CA LEU A 547 17.10 -16.36 14.00
C LEU A 547 18.51 -16.84 14.34
N ALA A 548 19.38 -15.95 14.82
CA ALA A 548 20.71 -16.34 15.23
C ALA A 548 20.57 -17.20 16.49
N VAL A 549 21.12 -18.41 16.43
CA VAL A 549 21.28 -19.24 17.63
C VAL A 549 22.53 -18.71 18.32
N SER A 550 22.39 -18.18 19.54
CA SER A 550 23.57 -17.90 20.38
C SER A 550 24.27 -19.23 20.60
N ARG A 551 25.52 -19.34 20.13
CA ARG A 551 26.39 -20.43 20.56
C ARG A 551 26.91 -20.15 21.96
#